data_AF-A0A7W9BW13-F1
#
_entry.id   AF-A0A7W9BW13-F1
#
_cell.length_a   1.000
_cell.length_b   1.000
_cell.length_c   1.000
_cell.angle_alpha   90.00
_cell.angle_beta   90.00
_cell.angle_gamma   90.00
#
_symmetry.space_group_name_H-M   'P 1'
#
loop_
_entity.id
_entity.type
_entity.pdbx_description
1 polymer ?
#
loop_
_entity_poly.entity_id
_entity_poly.type
_entity_poly.pdbx_seq_one_letter_code
_entity_poly.pdbx_strand_id
1 'polypeptide(L)'
;MKLLRDWPDSGEGRAIKATTEAITRKLDGQQPVGDIETAFSDLQNSIRSLELLKDNEFFRNSLAHTTIISSAGVRSSIISKIVNIPLEVDNYTREYRASLPPPPTAAEIAQVELQNIVPSQREGPVKFEMAAGVLKVRHQAAVIEEQNRLNAELASGQLIEEAKSVINQLSHSNADPRLIELVKDMSNRIAIKQDVIQIGIAAISFQIVCDKFENELPFILSARLSALSIGVGMYVSQFSEWQRFSENAAMADFSFEDVGKLFTSGSELVESLRAVGTAVDKEVPRTLAFLLETIKDPRRATKRTVLATVRSIENLVIVVVNSCGSILGGILAGITEGAKKGTTIITATALLSIAGVTAVSIAPAAGRVLQSNWLGKAGKLIVDGLKQKQ
;
A
#
# COMPACT_ATOMS: atom_id res chain seq x y z
N MET A 1 -26.75 -40.99 27.75
CA MET A 1 -28.01 -41.76 27.64
C MET A 1 -27.88 -43.24 28.09
N LYS A 2 -27.04 -43.58 29.08
CA LYS A 2 -26.94 -44.94 29.67
C LYS A 2 -28.09 -45.31 30.63
N LEU A 3 -29.21 -44.57 30.58
CA LEU A 3 -30.22 -44.57 31.64
C LEU A 3 -31.36 -45.57 31.41
N LEU A 4 -31.55 -46.05 30.17
CA LEU A 4 -32.58 -47.04 29.85
C LEU A 4 -31.91 -48.43 29.78
N ARG A 5 -32.23 -49.29 30.75
CA ARG A 5 -31.67 -50.64 30.87
C ARG A 5 -32.26 -51.61 29.84
N ASP A 6 -33.51 -51.41 29.45
CA ASP A 6 -34.23 -52.29 28.53
C ASP A 6 -34.88 -51.45 27.42
N TRP A 7 -34.27 -51.48 26.23
CA TRP A 7 -34.87 -50.86 25.03
C TRP A 7 -35.69 -51.90 24.28
N PRO A 8 -36.90 -51.57 23.78
CA PRO A 8 -37.67 -52.50 22.96
C PRO A 8 -36.94 -52.85 21.65
N ASP A 9 -36.94 -54.13 21.28
CA ASP A 9 -36.29 -54.63 20.06
C ASP A 9 -37.13 -54.41 18.78
N SER A 10 -38.39 -53.95 18.92
CA SER A 10 -39.31 -53.70 17.80
C SER A 10 -40.24 -52.50 18.07
N GLY A 11 -40.92 -52.03 17.01
CA GLY A 11 -41.88 -50.92 17.08
C GLY A 11 -41.25 -49.54 17.31
N GLU A 12 -42.04 -48.62 17.88
CA GLU A 12 -41.63 -47.23 18.12
C GLU A 12 -40.40 -47.12 19.05
N GLY A 13 -40.27 -48.03 20.01
CA GLY A 13 -39.12 -48.10 20.92
C GLY A 13 -37.78 -48.29 20.21
N ARG A 14 -37.75 -49.05 19.10
CA ARG A 14 -36.55 -49.25 18.27
C ARG A 14 -36.16 -47.96 17.53
N ALA A 15 -37.14 -47.20 17.04
CA ALA A 15 -36.90 -45.93 16.35
C ALA A 15 -36.35 -44.85 17.30
N ILE A 16 -36.88 -44.80 18.52
CA ILE A 16 -36.41 -43.91 19.59
C ILE A 16 -34.98 -44.26 20.00
N LYS A 17 -34.68 -45.56 20.17
CA LYS A 17 -33.31 -46.06 20.45
C LYS A 17 -32.33 -45.64 19.35
N ALA A 18 -32.68 -45.88 18.09
CA ALA A 18 -31.82 -45.53 16.96
C ALA A 18 -31.53 -44.02 16.88
N THR A 19 -32.53 -43.18 17.11
CA THR A 19 -32.40 -41.71 17.12
C THR A 19 -31.54 -41.23 18.30
N THR A 20 -31.77 -41.80 19.48
CA THR A 20 -31.01 -41.55 20.71
C THR A 20 -29.53 -41.92 20.56
N GLU A 21 -29.24 -43.08 19.96
CA GLU A 21 -27.88 -43.51 19.67
C GLU A 21 -27.21 -42.64 18.61
N ALA A 22 -27.95 -42.19 17.58
CA ALA A 22 -27.44 -41.28 16.57
C ALA A 22 -27.05 -39.91 17.17
N ILE A 23 -27.89 -39.34 18.03
CA ILE A 23 -27.57 -38.11 18.79
C ILE A 23 -26.32 -38.34 19.64
N THR A 24 -26.27 -39.44 20.39
CA THR A 24 -25.14 -39.74 21.29
C THR A 24 -23.83 -39.88 20.51
N ARG A 25 -23.82 -40.60 19.38
CA ARG A 25 -22.61 -40.75 18.54
C ARG A 25 -22.15 -39.42 17.95
N LYS A 26 -23.07 -38.53 17.58
CA LYS A 26 -22.72 -37.18 17.09
C LYS A 26 -22.10 -36.32 18.19
N LEU A 27 -22.65 -36.37 19.40
CA LEU A 27 -22.18 -35.55 20.53
C LEU A 27 -20.89 -36.10 21.18
N ASP A 28 -20.73 -37.42 21.24
CA ASP A 28 -19.55 -38.09 21.82
C ASP A 28 -18.40 -38.28 20.81
N GLY A 29 -18.65 -38.05 19.51
CA GLY A 29 -17.64 -38.13 18.46
C GLY A 29 -16.56 -37.07 18.61
N GLN A 30 -15.35 -37.34 18.09
CA GLN A 30 -14.32 -36.30 17.95
C GLN A 30 -14.82 -35.24 16.97
N GLN A 31 -15.35 -34.15 17.51
CA GLN A 31 -15.70 -32.97 16.73
C GLN A 31 -14.39 -32.40 16.16
N PRO A 32 -14.29 -32.17 14.85
CA PRO A 32 -13.09 -31.58 14.27
C PRO A 32 -12.89 -30.18 14.87
N VAL A 33 -11.78 -30.01 15.59
CA VAL A 33 -11.45 -28.81 16.38
C VAL A 33 -11.36 -27.52 15.54
N GLY A 34 -11.45 -27.62 14.20
CA GLY A 34 -11.34 -26.50 13.27
C GLY A 34 -12.65 -25.95 12.70
N ASP A 35 -13.81 -26.56 12.94
CA ASP A 35 -15.08 -26.11 12.33
C ASP A 35 -16.22 -26.00 13.35
N ILE A 36 -16.20 -24.89 14.06
CA ILE A 36 -17.20 -24.53 15.08
C ILE A 36 -18.61 -24.42 14.48
N GLU A 37 -18.76 -24.01 13.21
CA GLU A 37 -20.07 -23.91 12.57
C GLU A 37 -20.65 -25.30 12.25
N THR A 38 -19.81 -26.23 11.81
CA THR A 38 -20.22 -27.64 11.68
C THR A 38 -20.64 -28.23 13.03
N ALA A 39 -19.90 -27.94 14.10
CA ALA A 39 -20.25 -28.38 15.45
C ALA A 39 -21.60 -27.80 15.93
N PHE A 40 -21.86 -26.50 15.69
CA PHE A 40 -23.17 -25.89 16.00
C PHE A 40 -24.30 -26.47 15.15
N SER A 41 -24.05 -26.75 13.87
CA SER A 41 -25.03 -27.39 12.98
C SER A 41 -25.38 -28.80 13.46
N ASP A 42 -24.40 -29.61 13.84
CA ASP A 42 -24.64 -30.95 14.39
C ASP A 42 -25.36 -30.92 15.73
N LEU A 43 -25.07 -29.93 16.57
CA LEU A 43 -25.77 -29.70 17.82
C LEU A 43 -27.25 -29.33 17.58
N GLN A 44 -27.53 -28.42 16.64
CA GLN A 44 -28.89 -28.04 16.25
C GLN A 44 -29.68 -29.22 15.64
N ASN A 45 -29.03 -30.03 14.80
CA ASN A 45 -29.65 -31.23 14.23
C ASN A 45 -29.98 -32.28 15.32
N SER A 46 -29.11 -32.39 16.32
CA SER A 46 -29.32 -33.26 17.48
C SER A 46 -30.48 -32.76 18.36
N ILE A 47 -30.61 -31.45 18.54
CA ILE A 47 -31.72 -30.82 19.26
C ILE A 47 -33.04 -31.03 18.52
N ARG A 48 -33.10 -30.79 17.21
CA ARG A 48 -34.31 -31.03 16.41
C ARG A 48 -34.75 -32.49 16.52
N SER A 49 -33.79 -33.42 16.53
CA SER A 49 -34.07 -34.85 16.71
C SER A 49 -34.61 -35.13 18.12
N LEU A 50 -34.07 -34.48 19.15
CA LEU A 50 -34.55 -34.58 20.53
C LEU A 50 -35.96 -33.99 20.70
N GLU A 51 -36.26 -32.89 20.02
CA GLU A 51 -37.59 -32.26 20.03
C GLU A 51 -38.66 -33.17 19.44
N LEU A 52 -38.36 -33.90 18.36
CA LEU A 52 -39.26 -34.90 17.78
C LEU A 52 -39.52 -36.07 18.74
N LEU A 53 -38.53 -36.42 19.58
CA LEU A 53 -38.68 -37.46 20.59
C LEU A 53 -39.48 -36.99 21.81
N LYS A 54 -39.43 -35.70 22.16
CA LYS A 54 -40.05 -35.16 23.39
C LYS A 54 -41.56 -35.40 23.44
N ASP A 55 -42.22 -35.40 22.28
CA ASP A 55 -43.67 -35.54 22.15
C ASP A 55 -44.11 -37.00 22.00
N ASN A 56 -43.16 -37.94 21.88
CA ASN A 56 -43.47 -39.36 21.82
C ASN A 56 -43.85 -39.90 23.21
N GLU A 57 -45.04 -40.51 23.31
CA GLU A 57 -45.62 -41.00 24.56
C GLU A 57 -44.75 -42.07 25.24
N PHE A 58 -44.19 -43.00 24.46
CA PHE A 58 -43.28 -44.03 24.97
C PHE A 58 -42.02 -43.42 25.56
N PHE A 59 -41.40 -42.45 24.86
CA PHE A 59 -40.22 -41.75 25.35
C PHE A 59 -40.50 -41.00 26.66
N ARG A 60 -41.64 -40.29 26.75
CA ARG A 60 -42.06 -39.60 27.98
C ARG A 60 -42.29 -40.56 29.13
N ASN A 61 -43.02 -41.65 28.90
CA ASN A 61 -43.29 -42.65 29.93
C ASN A 61 -42.01 -43.34 30.43
N SER A 62 -41.07 -43.63 29.53
CA SER A 62 -39.77 -44.23 29.87
C SER A 62 -38.90 -43.33 30.76
N LEU A 63 -39.11 -42.02 30.70
CA LEU A 63 -38.34 -41.02 31.45
C LEU A 63 -39.08 -40.43 32.65
N ALA A 64 -40.39 -40.66 32.77
CA ALA A 64 -41.26 -40.05 33.78
C ALA A 64 -40.81 -40.32 35.22
N HIS A 65 -40.20 -41.48 35.47
CA HIS A 65 -39.72 -41.89 36.80
C HIS A 65 -38.21 -41.68 36.99
N THR A 66 -37.51 -41.16 35.98
CA THR A 66 -36.06 -40.94 36.05
C THR A 66 -35.79 -39.56 36.64
N THR A 67 -35.12 -39.53 37.79
CA THR A 67 -34.64 -38.30 38.42
C THR A 67 -33.13 -38.20 38.32
N ILE A 68 -32.63 -36.98 38.21
CA ILE A 68 -31.21 -36.68 38.23
C ILE A 68 -30.92 -35.72 39.37
N ILE A 69 -29.80 -35.98 40.05
CA ILE A 69 -29.29 -35.15 41.14
C ILE A 69 -28.22 -34.24 40.53
N SER A 70 -28.41 -32.93 40.62
CA SER A 70 -27.38 -31.98 40.19
C SER A 70 -26.15 -32.02 41.10
N SER A 71 -25.04 -31.43 40.67
CA SER A 71 -23.85 -31.22 41.52
C SER A 71 -24.14 -30.43 42.80
N ALA A 72 -25.21 -29.64 42.82
CA ALA A 72 -25.71 -28.90 43.98
C ALA A 72 -26.70 -29.72 44.86
N GLY A 73 -26.87 -31.02 44.60
CA GLY A 73 -27.76 -31.90 45.37
C GLY A 73 -29.26 -31.77 45.05
N VAL A 74 -29.63 -30.94 44.07
CA VAL A 74 -31.04 -30.70 43.71
C VAL A 74 -31.55 -31.85 42.83
N ARG A 75 -32.65 -32.49 43.27
CA ARG A 75 -33.37 -33.50 42.47
C ARG A 75 -34.27 -32.80 41.46
N SER A 76 -34.09 -33.11 40.18
CA SER A 76 -34.95 -32.64 39.09
C SER A 76 -35.38 -33.81 38.21
N SER A 77 -36.57 -33.72 37.61
CA SER A 77 -37.00 -34.67 36.59
C SER A 77 -36.10 -34.56 35.36
N ILE A 78 -35.67 -35.69 34.80
CA ILE A 78 -34.89 -35.67 33.56
C ILE A 78 -35.68 -35.06 32.39
N ILE A 79 -37.02 -35.23 32.39
CA ILE A 79 -37.91 -34.65 31.39
C ILE A 79 -37.83 -33.12 31.44
N SER A 80 -37.87 -32.51 32.63
CA SER A 80 -37.75 -31.05 32.75
C SER A 80 -36.43 -30.51 32.19
N LYS A 81 -35.33 -31.26 32.30
CA LYS A 81 -34.06 -30.85 31.68
C LYS A 81 -34.06 -31.04 30.17
N ILE A 82 -34.59 -32.17 29.68
CA ILE A 82 -34.70 -32.46 28.24
C ILE A 82 -35.57 -31.41 27.54
N VAL A 83 -36.65 -30.96 28.18
CA VAL A 83 -37.53 -29.91 27.65
C VAL A 83 -36.83 -28.55 27.55
N ASN A 84 -35.87 -28.28 28.45
CA ASN A 84 -35.15 -26.99 28.47
C ASN A 84 -33.87 -26.98 27.62
N ILE A 85 -33.31 -28.14 27.25
CA ILE A 85 -32.09 -28.24 26.43
C ILE A 85 -32.14 -27.42 25.13
N PRO A 86 -33.23 -27.44 24.33
CA PRO A 86 -33.31 -26.62 23.13
C PRO A 86 -33.13 -25.12 23.41
N LEU A 87 -33.81 -24.62 24.45
CA LEU A 87 -33.73 -23.22 24.86
C LEU A 87 -32.35 -22.83 25.38
N GLU A 88 -31.73 -23.70 26.20
CA GLU A 88 -30.40 -23.48 26.77
C GLU A 88 -29.34 -23.40 25.66
N VAL A 89 -29.41 -24.30 24.67
CA VAL A 89 -28.45 -24.30 23.56
C VAL A 89 -28.68 -23.14 22.59
N ASP A 90 -29.94 -22.78 22.32
CA ASP A 90 -30.24 -21.61 21.50
C ASP A 90 -29.72 -20.32 22.15
N ASN A 91 -29.88 -20.18 23.47
CA ASN A 91 -29.34 -19.05 24.22
C ASN A 91 -27.80 -19.05 24.19
N TYR A 92 -27.17 -20.19 24.48
CA TYR A 92 -25.71 -20.32 24.41
C TYR A 92 -25.15 -20.00 23.01
N THR A 93 -25.77 -20.52 21.96
CA THR A 93 -25.34 -20.27 20.57
C THR A 93 -25.51 -18.79 20.20
N ARG A 94 -26.59 -18.16 20.64
CA ARG A 94 -26.84 -16.74 20.43
C ARG A 94 -25.82 -15.87 21.17
N GLU A 95 -25.58 -16.15 22.45
CA GLU A 95 -24.60 -15.44 23.28
C GLU A 95 -23.19 -15.62 22.75
N TYR A 96 -22.81 -16.84 22.36
CA TYR A 96 -21.53 -17.13 21.73
C TYR A 96 -21.35 -16.32 20.44
N ARG A 97 -22.32 -16.36 19.52
CA ARG A 97 -22.27 -15.57 18.28
C ARG A 97 -22.26 -14.07 18.52
N ALA A 98 -22.94 -13.58 19.56
CA ALA A 98 -22.91 -12.18 19.96
C ALA A 98 -21.58 -11.77 20.61
N SER A 99 -20.84 -12.72 21.19
CA SER A 99 -19.51 -12.50 21.77
C SER A 99 -18.38 -12.50 20.74
N LEU A 100 -18.62 -13.07 19.55
CA LEU A 100 -17.65 -13.01 18.46
C LEU A 100 -17.53 -11.58 17.95
N PRO A 101 -16.31 -11.12 17.59
CA PRO A 101 -16.18 -9.85 16.89
C PRO A 101 -17.00 -9.91 15.60
N PRO A 102 -17.62 -8.80 15.18
CA PRO A 102 -18.29 -8.76 13.89
C PRO A 102 -17.30 -9.19 12.79
N PRO A 103 -17.77 -9.89 11.74
CA PRO A 103 -16.91 -10.22 10.63
C PRO A 103 -16.29 -8.94 10.05
N PRO A 104 -15.01 -8.97 9.64
CA PRO A 104 -14.35 -7.78 9.12
C PRO A 104 -15.12 -7.27 7.91
N THR A 105 -15.34 -5.96 7.89
CA THR A 105 -15.94 -5.26 6.76
C THR A 105 -15.04 -5.40 5.53
N ALA A 106 -15.64 -5.25 4.33
CA ALA A 106 -14.87 -5.26 3.09
C ALA A 106 -13.73 -4.21 3.08
N ALA A 107 -13.92 -3.08 3.77
CA ALA A 107 -12.90 -2.05 3.91
C ALA A 107 -11.75 -2.45 4.86
N GLU A 108 -12.02 -3.21 5.93
CA GLU A 108 -10.98 -3.79 6.80
C GLU A 108 -10.19 -4.89 6.08
N ILE A 109 -10.87 -5.73 5.31
CA ILE A 109 -10.22 -6.74 4.45
C ILE A 109 -9.31 -6.04 3.43
N ALA A 110 -9.82 -5.00 2.75
CA ALA A 110 -9.05 -4.23 1.78
C ALA A 110 -7.83 -3.54 2.43
N GLN A 111 -7.95 -3.03 3.66
CA GLN A 111 -6.82 -2.45 4.39
C GLN A 111 -5.73 -3.49 4.64
N VAL A 112 -6.10 -4.66 5.17
CA VAL A 112 -5.14 -5.73 5.47
C VAL A 112 -4.46 -6.20 4.19
N GLU A 113 -5.23 -6.38 3.11
CA GLU A 113 -4.68 -6.75 1.82
C GLU A 113 -3.74 -5.68 1.25
N LEU A 114 -4.09 -4.40 1.40
CA LEU A 114 -3.25 -3.28 0.97
C LEU A 114 -1.90 -3.26 1.70
N GLN A 115 -1.90 -3.49 3.01
CA GLN A 115 -0.66 -3.57 3.81
C GLN A 115 0.24 -4.73 3.39
N ASN A 116 -0.33 -5.82 2.88
CA ASN A 116 0.42 -7.00 2.46
C ASN A 116 1.04 -6.87 1.06
N ILE A 117 0.46 -6.05 0.18
CA ILE A 117 0.93 -5.91 -1.21
C ILE A 117 1.82 -4.69 -1.45
N VAL A 118 1.73 -3.67 -0.60
CA VAL A 118 2.47 -2.42 -0.77
C VAL A 118 3.91 -2.60 -0.26
N PRO A 119 4.93 -2.45 -1.12
CA PRO A 119 6.32 -2.59 -0.72
C PRO A 119 6.83 -1.34 0.01
N SER A 120 8.06 -1.41 0.52
CA SER A 120 8.81 -0.23 0.93
C SER A 120 9.20 0.63 -0.28
N GLN A 121 9.43 1.93 -0.04
CA GLN A 121 9.97 2.84 -1.05
C GLN A 121 11.29 2.29 -1.58
N ARG A 122 11.48 2.38 -2.90
CA ARG A 122 12.67 1.91 -3.60
C ARG A 122 13.61 3.06 -3.91
N GLU A 123 14.87 2.73 -4.17
CA GLU A 123 15.85 3.71 -4.64
C GLU A 123 15.41 4.35 -5.97
N GLY A 124 15.58 5.65 -6.05
CA GLY A 124 15.14 6.49 -7.16
C GLY A 124 15.44 7.95 -6.85
N PRO A 125 15.21 8.86 -7.80
CA PRO A 125 15.57 10.26 -7.61
C PRO A 125 14.77 10.89 -6.47
N VAL A 126 13.49 10.54 -6.29
CA VAL A 126 12.66 11.19 -5.27
C VAL A 126 12.10 10.14 -4.32
N LYS A 127 12.29 10.40 -3.03
CA LYS A 127 11.61 9.73 -1.93
C LYS A 127 10.70 10.74 -1.23
N PHE A 128 9.65 10.24 -0.61
CA PHE A 128 8.67 11.06 0.08
C PHE A 128 8.55 10.64 1.54
N GLU A 129 7.99 11.53 2.34
CA GLU A 129 7.60 11.24 3.72
C GLU A 129 6.35 12.01 4.09
N MET A 130 5.59 11.47 5.06
CA MET A 130 4.51 12.19 5.72
C MET A 130 5.04 12.70 7.05
N ALA A 131 5.29 14.01 7.14
CA ALA A 131 5.79 14.66 8.34
C ALA A 131 4.73 15.63 8.89
N ALA A 132 4.28 15.38 10.12
CA ALA A 132 3.22 16.17 10.76
C ALA A 132 1.93 16.31 9.91
N GLY A 133 1.55 15.24 9.20
CA GLY A 133 0.37 15.23 8.33
C GLY A 133 0.54 15.95 6.99
N VAL A 134 1.75 16.40 6.67
CA VAL A 134 2.09 17.05 5.40
C VAL A 134 2.97 16.11 4.56
N LEU A 135 2.61 15.92 3.30
CA LEU A 135 3.42 15.18 2.32
C LEU A 135 4.60 16.04 1.88
N LYS A 136 5.83 15.52 2.05
CA LYS A 136 7.08 16.23 1.74
C LYS A 136 8.03 15.37 0.91
N VAL A 137 8.96 16.03 0.23
CA VAL A 137 10.11 15.36 -0.37
C VAL A 137 11.11 15.05 0.76
N ARG A 138 11.56 13.80 0.80
CA ARG A 138 12.62 13.37 1.72
C ARG A 138 13.97 13.56 1.05
N HIS A 139 14.73 14.54 1.52
CA HIS A 139 16.07 14.81 1.02
C HIS A 139 17.07 13.76 1.50
N GLN A 140 17.84 13.20 0.56
CA GLN A 140 18.92 12.27 0.81
C GLN A 140 20.20 12.82 0.19
N ALA A 141 21.29 12.81 0.94
CA ALA A 141 22.59 13.20 0.43
C ALA A 141 23.23 12.02 -0.34
N ALA A 142 24.01 12.32 -1.36
CA ALA A 142 24.80 11.30 -2.06
C ALA A 142 25.79 10.64 -1.10
N VAL A 143 25.81 9.30 -1.09
CA VAL A 143 26.77 8.53 -0.29
C VAL A 143 27.96 8.18 -1.17
N ILE A 144 29.15 8.64 -0.78
CA ILE A 144 30.38 8.34 -1.51
C ILE A 144 31.07 7.16 -0.83
N GLU A 145 31.34 6.10 -1.59
CA GLU A 145 32.15 4.97 -1.14
C GLU A 145 33.55 5.46 -0.73
N GLU A 146 34.10 4.91 0.36
CA GLU A 146 35.38 5.33 0.93
C GLU A 146 36.50 5.42 -0.12
N GLN A 147 36.56 4.41 -0.99
CA GLN A 147 37.54 4.29 -2.08
C GLN A 147 37.46 5.42 -3.12
N ASN A 148 36.29 6.01 -3.32
CA ASN A 148 36.06 7.06 -4.32
C ASN A 148 35.93 8.47 -3.71
N ARG A 149 36.03 8.61 -2.38
CA ARG A 149 35.77 9.87 -1.68
C ARG A 149 36.65 11.02 -2.18
N LEU A 150 37.96 10.81 -2.23
CA LEU A 150 38.90 11.85 -2.67
C LEU A 150 38.64 12.27 -4.11
N ASN A 151 38.40 11.31 -5.01
CA ASN A 151 38.15 11.58 -6.43
C ASN A 151 36.84 12.33 -6.64
N ALA A 152 35.77 11.92 -5.95
CA ALA A 152 34.47 12.57 -6.04
C ALA A 152 34.51 13.99 -5.46
N GLU A 153 35.24 14.21 -4.37
CA GLU A 153 35.40 15.54 -3.76
C GLU A 153 36.19 16.48 -4.68
N LEU A 154 37.33 16.04 -5.22
CA LEU A 154 38.11 16.82 -6.17
C LEU A 154 37.32 17.13 -7.45
N ALA A 155 36.62 16.15 -8.01
CA ALA A 155 35.77 16.34 -9.18
C ALA A 155 34.64 17.34 -8.90
N SER A 156 33.95 17.22 -7.75
CA SER A 156 32.88 18.16 -7.37
C SER A 156 33.40 19.59 -7.22
N GLY A 157 34.57 19.78 -6.58
CA GLY A 157 35.20 21.08 -6.42
C GLY A 157 35.55 21.72 -7.77
N GLN A 158 36.15 20.93 -8.67
CA GLN A 158 36.48 21.40 -10.02
C GLN A 158 35.23 21.79 -10.83
N LEU A 159 34.15 21.00 -10.75
CA LEU A 159 32.89 21.32 -11.44
C LEU A 159 32.24 22.60 -10.91
N ILE A 160 32.30 22.83 -9.60
CA ILE A 160 31.78 24.06 -8.99
C ILE A 160 32.58 25.28 -9.46
N GLU A 161 33.91 25.20 -9.52
CA GLU A 161 34.75 26.29 -10.02
C GLU A 161 34.56 26.55 -11.52
N GLU A 162 34.45 25.50 -12.35
CA GLU A 162 34.15 25.68 -13.77
C GLU A 162 32.76 26.30 -13.96
N ALA A 163 31.75 25.86 -13.20
CA ALA A 163 30.42 26.46 -13.25
C ALA A 163 30.43 27.95 -12.89
N LYS A 164 31.18 28.37 -11.86
CA LYS A 164 31.36 29.79 -11.52
C LYS A 164 32.00 30.58 -12.66
N SER A 165 33.02 30.02 -13.30
CA SER A 165 33.68 30.62 -14.46
C SER A 165 32.70 30.78 -15.64
N VAL A 166 31.91 29.74 -15.94
CA VAL A 166 30.90 29.78 -17.01
C VAL A 166 29.79 30.79 -16.70
N ILE A 167 29.28 30.83 -15.46
CA ILE A 167 28.29 31.82 -15.01
C ILE A 167 28.82 33.24 -15.21
N ASN A 168 30.08 33.48 -14.82
CA ASN A 168 30.70 34.79 -15.01
C ASN A 168 30.76 35.17 -16.49
N GLN A 169 31.18 34.26 -17.37
CA GLN A 169 31.24 34.52 -18.82
C GLN A 169 29.86 34.73 -19.44
N LEU A 170 28.86 33.92 -19.05
CA LEU A 170 27.47 34.08 -19.50
C LEU A 170 26.86 35.40 -19.04
N SER A 171 27.18 35.86 -17.83
CA SER A 171 26.68 37.14 -17.30
C SER A 171 27.24 38.35 -18.04
N HIS A 172 28.36 38.19 -18.73
CA HIS A 172 28.99 39.22 -19.57
C HIS A 172 28.75 39.00 -21.07
N SER A 173 28.04 37.93 -21.45
CA SER A 173 27.54 37.72 -22.81
C SER A 173 26.04 38.01 -22.83
N ASN A 174 25.48 38.32 -24.00
CA ASN A 174 24.04 38.57 -24.15
C ASN A 174 23.22 37.25 -24.09
N ALA A 175 23.59 36.34 -23.19
CA ALA A 175 22.99 35.03 -23.05
C ALA A 175 21.63 35.12 -22.33
N ASP A 176 20.76 34.14 -22.60
CA ASP A 176 19.46 34.04 -21.92
C ASP A 176 19.68 33.88 -20.40
N PRO A 177 19.09 34.76 -19.55
CA PRO A 177 19.18 34.65 -18.10
C PRO A 177 18.75 33.28 -17.54
N ARG A 178 17.85 32.57 -18.24
CA ARG A 178 17.39 31.23 -17.86
C ARG A 178 18.52 30.19 -17.95
N LEU A 179 19.45 30.35 -18.90
CA LEU A 179 20.62 29.49 -19.00
C LEU A 179 21.57 29.71 -17.82
N ILE A 180 21.75 30.98 -17.40
CA ILE A 180 22.55 31.32 -16.22
C ILE A 180 21.97 30.67 -14.96
N GLU A 181 20.67 30.78 -14.75
CA GLU A 181 19.99 30.16 -13.61
C GLU A 181 20.08 28.64 -13.64
N LEU A 182 20.06 28.02 -14.82
CA LEU A 182 20.23 26.58 -14.96
C LEU A 182 21.64 26.11 -14.55
N VAL A 183 22.69 26.84 -14.94
CA VAL A 183 24.07 26.54 -14.53
C VAL A 183 24.24 26.73 -13.02
N LYS A 184 23.63 27.78 -12.45
CA LYS A 184 23.61 28.01 -10.99
C LYS A 184 22.92 26.87 -10.25
N ASP A 185 21.74 26.44 -10.72
CA ASP A 185 21.00 25.32 -10.11
C ASP A 185 21.87 24.06 -10.13
N MET A 186 22.47 23.71 -11.27
CA MET A 186 23.35 22.54 -11.38
C MET A 186 24.54 22.60 -10.42
N SER A 187 25.24 23.75 -10.37
CA SER A 187 26.35 23.97 -9.45
C SER A 187 25.93 23.82 -7.99
N ASN A 188 24.78 24.38 -7.63
CA ASN A 188 24.24 24.30 -6.28
C ASN A 188 23.89 22.86 -5.87
N ARG A 189 23.30 22.07 -6.78
CA ARG A 189 22.98 20.65 -6.53
C ARG A 189 24.22 19.82 -6.21
N ILE A 190 25.32 20.06 -6.92
CA ILE A 190 26.62 19.44 -6.66
C ILE A 190 27.18 19.91 -5.31
N ALA A 191 27.14 21.22 -5.04
CA ALA A 191 27.68 21.81 -3.81
C ALA A 191 27.00 21.28 -2.54
N ILE A 192 25.66 21.12 -2.55
CA ILE A 192 24.90 20.59 -1.41
C ILE A 192 24.93 19.05 -1.33
N LYS A 193 25.67 18.37 -2.22
CA LYS A 193 25.73 16.90 -2.32
C LYS A 193 24.34 16.26 -2.38
N GLN A 194 23.46 16.82 -3.21
CA GLN A 194 22.11 16.27 -3.42
C GLN A 194 22.18 14.80 -3.86
N ASP A 195 21.10 14.05 -3.66
CA ASP A 195 20.94 12.68 -4.16
C ASP A 195 21.51 12.52 -5.58
N VAL A 196 22.41 11.55 -5.73
CA VAL A 196 23.18 11.40 -6.98
C VAL A 196 22.29 11.02 -8.16
N ILE A 197 21.17 10.30 -7.93
CA ILE A 197 20.23 9.97 -8.98
C ILE A 197 19.51 11.25 -9.44
N GLN A 198 19.14 12.13 -8.52
CA GLN A 198 18.61 13.46 -8.89
C GLN A 198 19.61 14.28 -9.69
N ILE A 199 20.87 14.34 -9.27
CA ILE A 199 21.93 15.04 -10.01
C ILE A 199 22.07 14.44 -11.41
N GLY A 200 22.10 13.11 -11.53
CA GLY A 200 22.23 12.44 -12.82
C GLY A 200 21.05 12.69 -13.77
N ILE A 201 19.82 12.71 -13.26
CA ILE A 201 18.64 13.09 -14.06
C ILE A 201 18.69 14.56 -14.47
N ALA A 202 19.04 15.45 -13.54
CA ALA A 202 19.19 16.88 -13.84
C ALA A 202 20.31 17.12 -14.86
N ALA A 203 21.40 16.34 -14.83
CA ALA A 203 22.48 16.42 -15.80
C ALA A 203 22.03 16.05 -17.22
N ILE A 204 21.15 15.06 -17.38
CA ILE A 204 20.54 14.72 -18.67
C ILE A 204 19.73 15.91 -19.20
N SER A 205 18.90 16.52 -18.35
CA SER A 205 18.12 17.71 -18.74
C SER A 205 19.02 18.90 -19.07
N PHE A 206 20.08 19.10 -18.29
CA PHE A 206 21.07 20.16 -18.50
C PHE A 206 21.77 20.00 -19.86
N GLN A 207 22.23 18.79 -20.21
CA GLN A 207 22.81 18.52 -21.52
C GLN A 207 21.87 18.91 -22.67
N ILE A 208 20.60 18.50 -22.59
CA ILE A 208 19.60 18.79 -23.63
C ILE A 208 19.42 20.31 -23.82
N VAL A 209 19.50 21.08 -22.73
CA VAL A 209 19.43 22.54 -22.81
C VAL A 209 20.72 23.12 -23.42
N CYS A 210 21.89 22.66 -22.97
CA CYS A 210 23.18 23.08 -23.54
C CYS A 210 23.23 22.86 -25.05
N ASP A 211 22.78 21.70 -25.54
CA ASP A 211 22.74 21.37 -26.97
C ASP A 211 21.85 22.34 -27.77
N LYS A 212 20.78 22.86 -27.17
CA LYS A 212 19.90 23.84 -27.83
C LYS A 212 20.52 25.23 -27.93
N PHE A 213 21.34 25.62 -26.96
CA PHE A 213 22.01 26.92 -26.93
C PHE A 213 23.36 26.91 -27.65
N GLU A 214 23.83 25.76 -28.16
CA GLU A 214 25.14 25.62 -28.82
C GLU A 214 25.37 26.64 -29.93
N ASN A 215 24.35 26.87 -30.78
CA ASN A 215 24.43 27.79 -31.92
C ASN A 215 24.19 29.26 -31.56
N GLU A 216 23.73 29.54 -30.33
CA GLU A 216 23.44 30.89 -29.85
C GLU A 216 24.62 31.51 -29.10
N LEU A 217 25.62 30.71 -28.74
CA LEU A 217 26.74 31.11 -27.90
C LEU A 217 28.05 31.16 -28.68
N PRO A 218 29.04 31.97 -28.22
CA PRO A 218 30.40 31.89 -28.73
C PRO A 218 30.95 30.48 -28.60
N PHE A 219 31.67 30.00 -29.62
CA PHE A 219 32.21 28.63 -29.70
C PHE A 219 32.90 28.17 -28.41
N ILE A 220 33.75 29.01 -27.83
CA ILE A 220 34.48 28.68 -26.59
C ILE A 220 33.55 28.51 -25.38
N LEU A 221 32.46 29.28 -25.30
CA LEU A 221 31.51 29.24 -24.21
C LEU A 221 30.58 28.03 -24.33
N SER A 222 30.14 27.73 -25.56
CA SER A 222 29.43 26.50 -25.88
C SER A 222 30.27 25.26 -25.53
N ALA A 223 31.55 25.23 -25.93
CA ALA A 223 32.47 24.14 -25.60
C ALA A 223 32.65 23.95 -24.09
N ARG A 224 32.73 25.04 -23.32
CA ARG A 224 32.79 24.99 -21.85
C ARG A 224 31.50 24.47 -21.21
N LEU A 225 30.33 24.85 -21.72
CA LEU A 225 29.05 24.33 -21.26
C LEU A 225 28.91 22.83 -21.51
N SER A 226 29.30 22.38 -22.71
CA SER A 226 29.35 20.96 -23.03
C SER A 226 30.35 20.20 -22.16
N ALA A 227 31.54 20.75 -21.93
CA ALA A 227 32.53 20.15 -21.03
C ALA A 227 32.02 20.06 -19.59
N LEU A 228 31.35 21.10 -19.08
CA LEU A 228 30.72 21.09 -17.77
C LEU A 228 29.66 19.99 -17.68
N SER A 229 28.78 19.89 -18.67
CA SER A 229 27.72 18.87 -18.69
C SER A 229 28.27 17.44 -18.72
N ILE A 230 29.27 17.18 -19.57
CA ILE A 230 30.00 15.90 -19.60
C ILE A 230 30.65 15.63 -18.25
N GLY A 231 31.28 16.63 -17.65
CA GLY A 231 31.92 16.54 -16.34
C GLY A 231 30.95 16.15 -15.24
N VAL A 232 29.73 16.71 -15.23
CA VAL A 232 28.66 16.28 -14.29
C VAL A 232 28.29 14.81 -14.52
N GLY A 233 28.16 14.38 -15.78
CA GLY A 233 27.92 12.98 -16.13
C GLY A 233 29.02 12.02 -15.64
N MET A 234 30.28 12.43 -15.76
CA MET A 234 31.43 11.68 -15.23
C MET A 234 31.44 11.65 -13.71
N TYR A 235 31.08 12.76 -13.05
CA TYR A 235 30.98 12.82 -11.59
C TYR A 235 29.94 11.84 -11.04
N VAL A 236 28.70 11.86 -11.56
CA VAL A 236 27.65 10.93 -11.08
C VAL A 236 27.98 9.47 -11.37
N SER A 237 28.79 9.19 -12.40
CA SER A 237 29.22 7.84 -12.75
C SER A 237 30.19 7.21 -11.73
N GLN A 238 30.74 7.99 -10.80
CA GLN A 238 31.58 7.50 -9.70
C GLN A 238 30.78 6.84 -8.56
N PHE A 239 29.44 6.96 -8.58
CA PHE A 239 28.55 6.49 -7.52
C PHE A 239 27.83 5.20 -7.94
N SER A 240 27.86 4.19 -7.06
CA SER A 240 27.28 2.88 -7.35
C SER A 240 25.74 2.92 -7.41
N GLU A 241 25.09 3.86 -6.72
CA GLU A 241 23.65 4.08 -6.80
C GLU A 241 23.22 4.51 -8.20
N TRP A 242 23.96 5.42 -8.83
CA TRP A 242 23.69 5.87 -10.20
C TRP A 242 23.92 4.75 -11.23
N GLN A 243 24.96 3.93 -11.02
CA GLN A 243 25.25 2.79 -11.89
C GLN A 243 24.11 1.77 -11.84
N ARG A 244 23.72 1.32 -10.64
CA ARG A 244 22.60 0.39 -10.44
C ARG A 244 21.28 0.94 -11.00
N PHE A 245 21.02 2.24 -10.79
CA PHE A 245 19.85 2.89 -11.35
C PHE A 245 19.87 2.90 -12.88
N SER A 246 21.03 3.19 -13.48
CA SER A 246 21.22 3.20 -14.93
C SER A 246 21.08 1.80 -15.55
N GLU A 247 21.57 0.77 -14.89
CA GLU A 247 21.41 -0.63 -15.30
C GLU A 247 19.93 -1.04 -15.28
N ASN A 248 19.23 -0.75 -14.18
CA ASN A 248 17.78 -0.97 -14.08
C ASN A 248 17.01 -0.22 -15.18
N ALA A 249 17.42 1.01 -15.51
CA ALA A 249 16.82 1.77 -16.59
C ALA A 249 17.07 1.12 -17.96
N ALA A 250 18.25 0.56 -18.20
CA ALA A 250 18.57 -0.11 -19.46
C ALA A 250 17.66 -1.33 -19.71
N MET A 251 17.29 -2.04 -18.65
CA MET A 251 16.39 -3.20 -18.68
C MET A 251 14.91 -2.83 -18.84
N ALA A 252 14.53 -1.57 -18.64
CA ALA A 252 13.14 -1.14 -18.81
C ALA A 252 12.72 -1.25 -20.29
N ASP A 253 11.55 -1.82 -20.50
CA ASP A 253 10.90 -1.90 -21.81
C ASP A 253 9.61 -1.07 -21.78
N PHE A 254 9.42 -0.19 -22.75
CA PHE A 254 8.25 0.67 -22.85
C PHE A 254 8.08 1.22 -24.27
N SER A 255 6.84 1.48 -24.63
CA SER A 255 6.49 2.13 -25.90
C SER A 255 6.33 3.64 -25.74
N PHE A 256 6.33 4.38 -26.85
CA PHE A 256 6.04 5.83 -26.84
C PHE A 256 4.64 6.14 -26.30
N GLU A 257 3.68 5.23 -26.51
CA GLU A 257 2.32 5.35 -25.96
C GLU A 257 2.34 5.25 -24.43
N ASP A 258 3.14 4.34 -23.86
CA ASP A 258 3.30 4.20 -22.41
C ASP A 258 3.86 5.49 -21.80
N VAL A 259 4.84 6.13 -22.45
CA VAL A 259 5.42 7.41 -22.00
C VAL A 259 4.39 8.54 -22.09
N GLY A 260 3.59 8.60 -23.15
CA GLY A 260 2.51 9.59 -23.29
C GLY A 260 1.43 9.44 -22.21
N LYS A 261 1.03 8.20 -21.91
CA LYS A 261 0.07 7.90 -20.82
C LYS A 261 0.64 8.24 -19.45
N LEU A 262 1.92 7.94 -19.21
CA LEU A 262 2.64 8.31 -17.99
C LEU A 262 2.70 9.83 -17.81
N PHE A 263 3.04 10.57 -18.87
CA PHE A 263 3.08 12.03 -18.83
C PHE A 263 1.71 12.63 -18.51
N THR A 264 0.65 12.14 -19.15
CA THR A 264 -0.73 12.61 -18.92
C THR A 264 -1.17 12.33 -17.49
N SER A 265 -1.04 11.08 -17.03
CA SER A 265 -1.43 10.66 -15.68
C SER A 265 -0.61 11.37 -14.59
N GLY A 266 0.69 11.56 -14.84
CA GLY A 266 1.56 12.30 -13.94
C GLY A 266 1.23 13.79 -13.87
N SER A 267 0.84 14.40 -14.99
CA SER A 267 0.42 15.81 -15.02
C SER A 267 -0.87 16.02 -14.24
N GLU A 268 -1.85 15.11 -14.39
CA GLU A 268 -3.08 15.10 -13.59
C GLU A 268 -2.80 14.91 -12.09
N LEU A 269 -1.85 14.03 -11.74
CA LEU A 269 -1.37 13.89 -10.36
C LEU A 269 -0.82 15.21 -9.82
N VAL A 270 0.04 15.89 -10.58
CA VAL A 270 0.64 17.16 -10.15
C VAL A 270 -0.43 18.22 -9.88
N GLU A 271 -1.42 18.37 -10.77
CA GLU A 271 -2.52 19.31 -10.56
C GLU A 271 -3.39 18.92 -9.36
N SER A 272 -3.67 17.63 -9.20
CA SER A 272 -4.43 17.13 -8.06
C SER A 272 -3.72 17.41 -6.74
N LEU A 273 -2.40 17.21 -6.66
CA LEU A 273 -1.59 17.51 -5.48
C LEU A 273 -1.56 19.00 -5.16
N ARG A 274 -1.51 19.88 -6.18
CA ARG A 274 -1.59 21.34 -5.99
C ARG A 274 -2.94 21.75 -5.39
N ALA A 275 -4.01 21.08 -5.78
CA ALA A 275 -5.36 21.37 -5.31
C ALA A 275 -5.60 20.99 -3.84
N VAL A 276 -4.85 20.03 -3.27
CA VAL A 276 -4.99 19.63 -1.84
C VAL A 276 -4.56 20.75 -0.87
N GLY A 277 -3.79 21.73 -1.34
CA GLY A 277 -3.40 22.90 -0.55
C GLY A 277 -2.31 22.60 0.47
N THR A 278 -2.49 23.00 1.72
CA THR A 278 -1.42 23.02 2.76
C THR A 278 -0.95 21.64 3.22
N ALA A 279 -1.64 20.58 2.83
CA ALA A 279 -1.25 19.22 3.19
C ALA A 279 -0.16 18.61 2.30
N VAL A 280 0.19 19.29 1.22
CA VAL A 280 1.27 18.90 0.32
C VAL A 280 2.26 20.04 0.26
N ASP A 281 3.51 19.77 0.61
CA ASP A 281 4.57 20.75 0.43
C ASP A 281 4.72 21.08 -1.06
N LYS A 282 4.87 22.36 -1.39
CA LYS A 282 4.97 22.84 -2.77
C LYS A 282 6.14 22.20 -3.54
N GLU A 283 7.16 21.72 -2.82
CA GLU A 283 8.27 20.98 -3.40
C GLU A 283 7.82 19.66 -4.06
N VAL A 284 6.83 18.97 -3.51
CA VAL A 284 6.34 17.68 -4.04
C VAL A 284 5.82 17.79 -5.48
N PRO A 285 4.78 18.59 -5.79
CA PRO A 285 4.31 18.74 -7.16
C PRO A 285 5.32 19.45 -8.06
N ARG A 286 6.19 20.31 -7.52
CA ARG A 286 7.27 20.95 -8.30
C ARG A 286 8.29 19.91 -8.80
N THR A 287 8.74 19.03 -7.92
CA THR A 287 9.74 18.01 -8.26
C THR A 287 9.17 16.97 -9.23
N LEU A 288 7.91 16.56 -9.05
CA LEU A 288 7.23 15.68 -10.01
C LEU A 288 7.04 16.35 -11.37
N ALA A 289 6.64 17.62 -11.41
CA ALA A 289 6.52 18.38 -12.66
C ALA A 289 7.86 18.48 -13.41
N PHE A 290 8.96 18.68 -12.68
CA PHE A 290 10.30 18.67 -13.26
C PHE A 290 10.63 17.34 -13.95
N LEU A 291 10.36 16.21 -13.28
CA LEU A 291 10.57 14.89 -13.87
C LEU A 291 9.69 14.66 -15.11
N LEU A 292 8.43 15.07 -15.06
CA LEU A 292 7.50 14.94 -16.18
C LEU A 292 7.94 15.75 -17.40
N GLU A 293 8.52 16.94 -17.21
CA GLU A 293 9.04 17.74 -18.32
C GLU A 293 10.16 17.00 -19.07
N THR A 294 10.95 16.16 -18.37
CA THR A 294 12.02 15.35 -19.01
C THR A 294 11.51 14.24 -19.93
N ILE A 295 10.22 13.90 -19.85
CA ILE A 295 9.57 12.86 -20.66
C ILE A 295 8.42 13.40 -21.51
N LYS A 296 8.24 14.72 -21.56
CA LYS A 296 7.15 15.39 -22.29
C LYS A 296 7.14 15.09 -23.78
N ASP A 297 8.31 14.90 -24.37
CA ASP A 297 8.44 14.36 -25.74
C ASP A 297 8.78 12.87 -25.66
N PRO A 298 7.81 11.96 -25.90
CA PRO A 298 8.03 10.52 -25.82
C PRO A 298 9.17 10.00 -26.68
N ARG A 299 9.47 10.66 -27.81
CA ARG A 299 10.52 10.22 -28.75
C ARG A 299 11.92 10.59 -28.27
N ARG A 300 12.03 11.61 -27.42
CA ARG A 300 13.30 12.09 -26.85
C ARG A 300 13.51 11.64 -25.40
N ALA A 301 12.49 11.07 -24.77
CA ALA A 301 12.58 10.55 -23.42
C ALA A 301 13.60 9.40 -23.34
N THR A 302 14.58 9.54 -22.44
CA THR A 302 15.55 8.48 -22.18
C THR A 302 14.97 7.43 -21.24
N LYS A 303 15.49 6.19 -21.29
CA LYS A 303 15.04 5.16 -20.33
C LYS A 303 15.26 5.57 -18.87
N ARG A 304 16.33 6.30 -18.57
CA ARG A 304 16.65 6.81 -17.22
C ARG A 304 15.61 7.80 -16.73
N THR A 305 15.19 8.75 -17.58
CA THR A 305 14.17 9.76 -17.22
C THR A 305 12.78 9.15 -17.07
N VAL A 306 12.44 8.15 -17.90
CA VAL A 306 11.19 7.39 -17.75
C VAL A 306 11.20 6.58 -16.44
N LEU A 307 12.27 5.82 -16.17
CA LEU A 307 12.40 5.07 -14.91
C LEU A 307 12.31 6.00 -13.69
N ALA A 308 13.02 7.14 -13.72
CA ALA A 308 13.01 8.16 -12.68
C ALA A 308 11.59 8.65 -12.37
N THR A 309 10.82 8.93 -13.42
CA THR A 309 9.45 9.42 -13.31
C THR A 309 8.53 8.37 -12.69
N VAL A 310 8.51 7.16 -13.25
CA VAL A 310 7.63 6.07 -12.74
C VAL A 310 8.01 5.72 -11.30
N ARG A 311 9.31 5.61 -10.99
CA ARG A 311 9.79 5.26 -9.65
C ARG A 311 9.41 6.33 -8.61
N SER A 312 9.49 7.61 -8.98
CA SER A 312 9.10 8.70 -8.07
C SER A 312 7.59 8.68 -7.81
N ILE A 313 6.76 8.44 -8.83
CA ILE A 313 5.32 8.29 -8.63
C ILE A 313 5.00 7.06 -7.76
N GLU A 314 5.67 5.93 -8.00
CA GLU A 314 5.53 4.72 -7.18
C GLU A 314 5.87 5.01 -5.71
N ASN A 315 7.00 5.67 -5.44
CA ASN A 315 7.41 6.05 -4.09
C ASN A 315 6.39 6.97 -3.39
N LEU A 316 5.79 7.90 -4.12
CA LEU A 316 4.71 8.73 -3.60
C LEU A 316 3.50 7.89 -3.20
N VAL A 317 3.04 6.99 -4.08
CA VAL A 317 1.91 6.10 -3.80
C VAL A 317 2.19 5.26 -2.56
N ILE A 318 3.38 4.67 -2.46
CA ILE A 318 3.79 3.88 -1.28
C ILE A 318 3.65 4.70 0.00
N VAL A 319 4.16 5.93 0.03
CA VAL A 319 4.13 6.77 1.24
C VAL A 319 2.72 7.16 1.63
N VAL A 320 1.90 7.57 0.66
CA VAL A 320 0.51 7.93 0.90
C VAL A 320 -0.27 6.72 1.42
N VAL A 321 -0.09 5.55 0.80
CA VAL A 321 -0.79 4.33 1.20
C VAL A 321 -0.37 3.86 2.58
N ASN A 322 0.93 3.83 2.89
CA ASN A 322 1.41 3.42 4.20
C ASN A 322 0.97 4.38 5.31
N SER A 323 0.85 5.67 5.00
CA SER A 323 0.50 6.69 6.01
C SER A 323 -1.00 6.89 6.16
N CYS A 324 -1.79 6.67 5.11
CA CYS A 324 -3.23 6.97 5.06
C CYS A 324 -4.11 5.72 4.90
N GLY A 325 -3.55 4.54 4.63
CA GLY A 325 -4.29 3.32 4.32
C GLY A 325 -5.15 2.79 5.48
N SER A 326 -4.79 3.12 6.74
CA SER A 326 -5.59 2.79 7.92
C SER A 326 -6.99 3.43 7.92
N ILE A 327 -7.17 4.50 7.13
CA ILE A 327 -8.48 5.13 6.94
C ILE A 327 -9.48 4.17 6.31
N LEU A 328 -9.04 3.18 5.52
CA LEU A 328 -9.93 2.20 4.92
C LEU A 328 -10.64 1.35 5.98
N GLY A 329 -9.93 0.71 6.91
CA GLY A 329 -10.57 -0.09 7.98
C GLY A 329 -11.13 0.71 9.15
N GLY A 330 -11.22 2.04 9.05
CA GLY A 330 -11.83 2.86 10.09
C GLY A 330 -11.00 3.00 11.37
N ILE A 331 -9.78 2.46 11.37
CA ILE A 331 -8.82 2.59 12.46
C ILE A 331 -8.19 3.99 12.35
N LEU A 332 -8.73 4.95 13.12
CA LEU A 332 -8.15 6.29 13.29
C LEU A 332 -6.96 6.31 14.28
N ALA A 333 -6.45 5.14 14.67
CA ALA A 333 -5.38 5.02 15.65
C ALA A 333 -4.08 5.61 15.06
N GLY A 334 -3.64 6.74 15.62
CA GLY A 334 -2.37 7.39 15.30
C GLY A 334 -2.46 8.80 14.70
N ILE A 335 -3.65 9.31 14.38
CA ILE A 335 -3.82 10.73 14.02
C ILE A 335 -3.84 11.53 15.33
N THR A 336 -2.65 11.92 15.78
CA THR A 336 -2.36 12.56 17.07
C THR A 336 -3.07 13.90 17.28
N GLU A 337 -3.29 14.20 18.56
CA GLU A 337 -4.17 15.18 19.22
C GLU A 337 -3.96 16.69 18.92
N GLY A 338 -3.30 17.08 17.83
CA GLY A 338 -2.93 18.50 17.62
C GLY A 338 -3.85 19.32 16.71
N ALA A 339 -4.57 18.68 15.78
CA ALA A 339 -5.33 19.38 14.75
C ALA A 339 -6.71 18.74 14.54
N LYS A 340 -7.73 19.57 14.31
CA LYS A 340 -9.14 19.23 14.07
C LYS A 340 -9.28 17.91 13.32
N LYS A 341 -9.63 16.82 14.03
CA LYS A 341 -9.70 15.44 13.50
C LYS A 341 -10.40 15.33 12.14
N GLY A 342 -11.43 16.15 11.89
CA GLY A 342 -12.14 16.18 10.61
C GLY A 342 -11.31 16.67 9.41
N THR A 343 -10.48 17.70 9.58
CA THR A 343 -9.63 18.23 8.49
C THR A 343 -8.58 17.20 8.08
N THR A 344 -7.96 16.51 9.04
CA THR A 344 -6.93 15.50 8.77
C THR A 344 -7.49 14.29 8.03
N ILE A 345 -8.70 13.83 8.37
CA ILE A 345 -9.36 12.71 7.67
C ILE A 345 -9.71 13.08 6.23
N ILE A 346 -10.26 14.29 5.99
CA ILE A 346 -10.59 14.76 4.63
C ILE A 346 -9.34 14.81 3.77
N THR A 347 -8.28 15.43 4.29
CA THR A 347 -6.99 15.52 3.60
C THR A 347 -6.40 14.16 3.28
N ALA A 348 -6.35 13.25 4.24
CA ALA A 348 -5.77 11.93 4.04
C ALA A 348 -6.63 11.07 3.10
N THR A 349 -7.95 11.23 3.12
CA THR A 349 -8.86 10.62 2.16
C THR A 349 -8.61 11.16 0.74
N ALA A 350 -8.42 12.48 0.59
CA ALA A 350 -8.10 13.09 -0.69
C ALA A 350 -6.75 12.60 -1.24
N LEU A 351 -5.69 12.57 -0.41
CA LEU A 351 -4.39 12.03 -0.80
C LEU A 351 -4.50 10.55 -1.20
N LEU A 352 -5.21 9.74 -0.42
CA LEU A 352 -5.40 8.32 -0.71
C LEU A 352 -6.17 8.13 -2.02
N SER A 353 -7.18 8.97 -2.29
CA SER A 353 -7.95 8.94 -3.54
C SER A 353 -7.07 9.27 -4.74
N ILE A 354 -6.25 10.32 -4.64
CA ILE A 354 -5.27 10.70 -5.66
C ILE A 354 -4.29 9.55 -5.91
N ALA A 355 -3.70 8.99 -4.85
CA ALA A 355 -2.78 7.87 -4.97
C ALA A 355 -3.43 6.63 -5.61
N GLY A 356 -4.68 6.34 -5.26
CA GLY A 356 -5.45 5.22 -5.82
C GLY A 356 -5.70 5.38 -7.32
N VAL A 357 -6.21 6.54 -7.74
CA VAL A 357 -6.46 6.86 -9.16
C VAL A 357 -5.16 6.83 -9.95
N THR A 358 -4.12 7.49 -9.46
CA THR A 358 -2.80 7.50 -10.12
C THR A 358 -2.24 6.08 -10.25
N ALA A 359 -2.29 5.27 -9.18
CA ALA A 359 -1.77 3.91 -9.19
C ALA A 359 -2.45 3.04 -10.26
N VAL A 360 -3.77 3.17 -10.44
CA VAL A 360 -4.49 2.50 -11.53
C VAL A 360 -4.04 3.00 -12.90
N SER A 361 -3.97 4.32 -13.09
CA SER A 361 -3.64 4.93 -14.38
C SER A 361 -2.22 4.61 -14.84
N ILE A 362 -1.24 4.60 -13.93
CA ILE A 362 0.16 4.33 -14.27
C ILE A 362 0.53 2.84 -14.23
N ALA A 363 -0.34 1.95 -13.72
CA ALA A 363 -0.04 0.52 -13.57
C ALA A 363 0.47 -0.16 -14.85
N PRO A 364 -0.08 0.09 -16.05
CA PRO A 364 0.44 -0.53 -17.27
C PRO A 364 1.90 -0.12 -17.56
N ALA A 365 2.21 1.18 -17.45
CA ALA A 365 3.57 1.69 -17.65
C ALA A 365 4.52 1.18 -16.54
N ALA A 366 4.07 1.17 -15.28
CA ALA A 366 4.85 0.66 -14.17
C ALA A 366 5.10 -0.85 -14.25
N GLY A 367 4.14 -1.63 -14.75
CA GLY A 367 4.30 -3.05 -14.99
C GLY A 367 5.38 -3.36 -16.02
N ARG A 368 5.56 -2.52 -17.04
CA ARG A 368 6.60 -2.71 -18.06
C ARG A 368 7.96 -2.13 -17.64
N VAL A 369 7.97 -0.94 -17.04
CA VAL A 369 9.20 -0.22 -16.65
C VAL A 369 9.80 -0.78 -15.36
N LEU A 370 8.97 -1.10 -14.36
CA LEU A 370 9.42 -1.51 -13.02
C LEU A 370 9.21 -3.00 -12.73
N GLN A 371 8.52 -3.72 -13.63
CA GLN A 371 8.02 -5.09 -13.38
C GLN A 371 7.15 -5.16 -12.12
N SER A 372 6.42 -4.08 -11.84
CA SER A 372 5.60 -3.91 -10.65
C SER A 372 4.15 -4.26 -10.96
N ASN A 373 3.62 -5.32 -10.33
CA ASN A 373 2.23 -5.77 -10.51
C ASN A 373 1.29 -5.33 -9.37
N TRP A 374 1.84 -4.76 -8.28
CA TRP A 374 1.07 -4.41 -7.09
C TRP A 374 0.26 -3.11 -7.24
N LEU A 375 0.78 -2.12 -7.98
CA LEU A 375 0.19 -0.78 -8.11
C LEU A 375 -1.27 -0.81 -8.57
N GLY A 376 -1.56 -1.55 -9.64
CA GLY A 376 -2.92 -1.63 -10.18
C GLY A 376 -3.92 -2.30 -9.21
N LYS A 377 -3.47 -3.31 -8.47
CA LYS A 377 -4.27 -3.99 -7.45
C LYS A 377 -4.52 -3.06 -6.25
N ALA A 378 -3.47 -2.43 -5.73
CA ALA A 378 -3.56 -1.47 -4.65
C ALA A 378 -4.48 -0.28 -4.99
N GLY A 379 -4.33 0.29 -6.19
CA GLY A 379 -5.16 1.38 -6.65
C GLY A 379 -6.66 1.03 -6.69
N LYS A 380 -7.00 -0.18 -7.16
CA LYS A 380 -8.39 -0.67 -7.14
C LYS A 380 -8.94 -0.84 -5.73
N LEU A 381 -8.18 -1.48 -4.82
CA LEU A 381 -8.57 -1.64 -3.42
C LEU A 381 -8.86 -0.30 -2.74
N ILE A 382 -8.04 0.72 -3.03
CA ILE A 382 -8.24 2.07 -2.53
C ILE A 382 -9.52 2.69 -3.09
N VAL A 383 -9.69 2.70 -4.41
CA VAL A 383 -10.85 3.33 -5.06
C VAL A 383 -12.16 2.68 -4.63
N ASP A 384 -12.19 1.35 -4.55
CA ASP A 384 -13.39 0.61 -4.15
C ASP A 384 -13.66 0.73 -2.65
N GLY A 385 -12.60 0.68 -1.82
CA GLY A 385 -12.73 0.86 -0.37
C GLY A 385 -13.20 2.24 0.05
N LEU A 386 -12.85 3.29 -0.72
CA LEU A 386 -13.34 4.65 -0.47
C LEU A 386 -14.80 4.86 -0.91
N LYS A 387 -15.24 4.20 -2.00
CA LYS A 387 -16.65 4.25 -2.45
C LYS A 387 -17.60 3.63 -1.44
N GLN A 388 -17.19 2.58 -0.74
CA GLN A 388 -18.03 1.90 0.25
C GLN A 388 -18.29 2.73 1.53
N LYS A 389 -17.56 3.83 1.73
CA LYS A 389 -17.72 4.75 2.88
C LYS A 389 -18.55 6.00 2.59
N GLN A 390 -18.81 6.29 1.31
CA GLN A 390 -19.70 7.38 0.88
C GLN A 390 -21.14 6.86 0.84
#